data_AF-A0A941FLT7-F1
#
_entry.id   AF-A0A941FLT7-F1
#
_cell.length_a   1.000
_cell.length_b   1.000
_cell.length_c   1.000
_cell.angle_alpha   90.00
_cell.angle_beta   90.00
_cell.angle_gamma   90.00
#
_symmetry.space_group_name_H-M   'P 1'
#
loop_
_entity.id
_entity.type
_entity.pdbx_description
1 polymer ?
#
loop_
_entity_poly.entity_id
_entity_poly.type
_entity_poly.pdbx_seq_one_letter_code
_entity_poly.pdbx_strand_id
1 'polypeptide(L)'
;MEAAIYLAEKGHGVTLISSRLHISETVHQYLRNEYLKKLYNLNVTLLPHYDIRAIKENHVIIRNLFTQQKQELTNWDSIVLSLGRIPNTELFEEMKGHAPIVKQIGDCLGPRTIEEATHEGMMSVISL
;
A
#
# COMPACT_ATOMS: atom_id res chain seq x y z
N MET A 1 -0.33 -4.26 4.37
CA MET A 1 0.05 -5.11 5.52
C MET A 1 -0.64 -4.68 6.79
N GLU A 2 -0.49 -3.43 7.23
CA GLU A 2 -1.15 -2.95 8.46
C GLU A 2 -2.67 -3.14 8.39
N ALA A 3 -3.30 -2.87 7.23
CA ALA A 3 -4.71 -3.20 7.00
C ALA A 3 -5.05 -4.69 7.22
N ALA A 4 -4.16 -5.61 6.83
CA ALA A 4 -4.36 -7.04 7.04
C ALA A 4 -4.27 -7.41 8.52
N ILE A 5 -3.32 -6.82 9.25
CA ILE A 5 -3.19 -6.98 10.71
C ILE A 5 -4.44 -6.44 11.41
N TYR A 6 -4.84 -5.21 11.08
CA TYR A 6 -6.02 -4.58 11.64
C TYR A 6 -7.29 -5.43 11.46
N LEU A 7 -7.53 -5.93 10.24
CA LEU A 7 -8.69 -6.79 9.97
C LEU A 7 -8.62 -8.13 10.71
N ALA A 8 -7.44 -8.75 10.79
CA ALA A 8 -7.27 -9.99 11.52
C ALA A 8 -7.44 -9.80 13.04
N GLU A 9 -6.96 -8.69 13.61
CA GLU A 9 -7.21 -8.30 15.01
C GLU A 9 -8.70 -8.06 15.30
N LYS A 10 -9.50 -7.74 14.28
CA LYS A 10 -10.96 -7.64 14.37
C LYS A 10 -11.70 -8.96 14.17
N GLY A 11 -10.97 -10.07 14.02
CA GLY A 11 -11.53 -11.42 13.91
C GLY A 11 -11.91 -11.84 12.49
N HIS A 12 -11.48 -11.10 11.47
CA HIS A 12 -11.69 -11.52 10.07
C HIS A 12 -10.66 -12.57 9.64
N GLY A 13 -11.08 -13.53 8.81
CA GLY A 13 -10.16 -14.38 8.07
C GLY A 13 -9.51 -13.57 6.94
N VAL A 14 -8.17 -13.45 6.97
CA VAL A 14 -7.45 -12.58 6.02
C VAL A 14 -6.46 -13.38 5.18
N THR A 15 -6.52 -13.15 3.87
CA THR A 15 -5.48 -13.55 2.91
C THR A 15 -4.80 -12.30 2.36
N LEU A 16 -3.49 -12.15 2.61
CA LEU A 16 -2.67 -11.05 2.10
C LEU A 16 -1.90 -11.50 0.85
N ILE A 17 -2.27 -10.94 -0.28
CA ILE A 17 -1.67 -11.21 -1.59
C ILE A 17 -0.69 -10.08 -1.94
N SER A 18 0.48 -10.43 -2.46
CA SER A 18 1.50 -9.45 -2.84
C SER A 18 2.30 -9.90 -4.05
N SER A 19 2.52 -8.98 -4.99
CA SER A 19 3.33 -9.19 -6.19
C SER A 19 4.84 -8.95 -5.94
N ARG A 20 5.28 -9.09 -4.69
CA ARG A 20 6.64 -8.78 -4.22
C ARG A 20 7.39 -10.06 -3.88
N LEU A 21 8.73 -10.00 -3.85
CA LEU A 21 9.59 -11.15 -3.51
C LEU A 21 9.37 -11.63 -2.08
N HIS A 22 9.03 -10.71 -1.19
CA HIS A 22 8.55 -11.03 0.14
C HIS A 22 7.52 -10.00 0.58
N ILE A 23 6.69 -10.38 1.55
CA ILE A 23 5.77 -9.45 2.19
C ILE A 23 6.58 -8.30 2.79
N SER A 24 6.10 -7.07 2.57
CA SER A 24 6.70 -5.85 3.10
C SER A 24 8.12 -5.57 2.62
N GLU A 25 8.31 -5.70 1.31
CA GLU A 25 9.59 -5.50 0.65
C GLU A 25 10.23 -4.13 0.88
N THR A 26 9.40 -3.08 0.92
CA THR A 26 9.82 -1.70 1.10
C THR A 26 9.96 -1.28 2.56
N VAL A 27 9.74 -2.19 3.51
CA VAL A 27 9.80 -1.90 4.94
C VAL A 27 11.18 -2.29 5.49
N HIS A 28 11.73 -1.45 6.35
CA HIS A 28 13.01 -1.72 7.01
C HIS A 28 13.00 -3.08 7.73
N GLN A 29 14.10 -3.81 7.65
CA GLN A 29 14.18 -5.23 8.05
C GLN A 29 13.68 -5.51 9.47
N TYR A 30 14.08 -4.70 10.45
CA TYR A 30 13.65 -4.88 11.85
C TYR A 30 12.13 -4.80 12.01
N LEU A 31 11.51 -3.80 11.38
CA LEU A 31 10.07 -3.61 11.44
C LEU A 31 9.33 -4.69 10.64
N ARG A 32 9.90 -5.11 9.49
CA ARG A 32 9.37 -6.24 8.71
C ARG A 32 9.29 -7.52 9.54
N ASN A 33 10.31 -7.83 10.35
CA ASN A 33 10.32 -9.03 11.19
C ASN A 33 9.18 -8.99 12.22
N GLU A 34 8.96 -7.86 12.89
CA GLU A 34 7.86 -7.69 13.84
C GLU A 34 6.49 -7.83 13.17
N TYR A 35 6.36 -7.29 11.97
CA TYR A 35 5.12 -7.46 11.22
C TYR A 35 4.86 -8.89 10.78
N LEU A 36 5.89 -9.60 10.27
CA LEU A 36 5.75 -11.01 9.91
C LEU A 36 5.35 -11.84 11.12
N LYS A 37 5.98 -11.61 12.28
CA LYS A 37 5.60 -12.24 13.55
C LYS A 37 4.12 -12.00 13.87
N LYS A 38 3.63 -10.75 13.78
CA LYS A 38 2.22 -10.42 14.01
C LYS A 38 1.29 -11.13 13.02
N LEU A 39 1.60 -11.10 11.72
CA LEU A 39 0.79 -11.74 10.69
C LEU A 39 0.65 -13.25 10.94
N TYR A 40 1.74 -13.93 11.29
CA TYR A 40 1.71 -15.37 11.63
C TYR A 40 0.92 -15.65 12.91
N ASN A 41 1.12 -14.84 13.96
CA ASN A 41 0.36 -14.99 15.22
C ASN A 41 -1.15 -14.80 15.03
N LEU A 42 -1.55 -13.97 14.06
CA LEU A 42 -2.93 -13.70 13.69
C LEU A 42 -3.48 -14.69 12.64
N ASN A 43 -2.71 -15.72 12.26
CA ASN A 43 -3.08 -16.72 11.25
C ASN A 43 -3.48 -16.11 9.89
N VAL A 44 -2.85 -15.00 9.50
CA VAL A 44 -3.06 -14.40 8.17
C VAL A 44 -2.42 -15.31 7.11
N THR A 45 -3.19 -15.68 6.09
CA THR A 45 -2.66 -16.43 4.93
C THR A 45 -1.82 -15.49 4.06
N LEU A 46 -0.55 -15.82 3.84
CA LEU A 46 0.37 -14.98 3.06
C LEU A 46 0.61 -15.60 1.68
N LEU A 47 0.31 -14.85 0.62
CA LEU A 47 0.54 -15.23 -0.78
C LEU A 47 1.48 -14.22 -1.47
N PRO A 48 2.81 -14.30 -1.22
CA PRO A 48 3.77 -13.54 -2.00
C PRO A 48 3.86 -14.08 -3.43
N HIS A 49 4.49 -13.34 -4.34
CA HIS A 49 4.70 -13.71 -5.74
C HIS A 49 3.43 -13.86 -6.59
N TYR A 50 2.30 -13.33 -6.12
CA TYR A 50 1.05 -13.33 -6.87
C TYR A 50 0.60 -11.90 -7.17
N ASP A 51 0.20 -11.65 -8.40
CA ASP A 51 -0.53 -10.44 -8.76
C ASP A 51 -1.99 -10.76 -9.09
N ILE A 52 -2.86 -9.75 -8.95
CA ILE A 52 -4.27 -9.85 -9.31
C ILE A 52 -4.40 -9.56 -10.81
N ARG A 53 -5.06 -10.47 -11.54
CA ARG A 53 -5.32 -10.34 -12.98
C ARG A 53 -6.73 -9.86 -13.27
N ALA A 54 -7.70 -10.33 -12.48
CA ALA A 54 -9.09 -9.92 -12.61
C ALA A 54 -9.83 -10.11 -11.28
N ILE A 55 -10.79 -9.22 -11.04
CA ILE A 55 -11.80 -9.36 -10.00
C ILE A 55 -13.13 -9.58 -10.72
N LYS A 56 -13.81 -10.68 -10.43
CA LYS A 56 -15.11 -11.07 -10.97
C LYS A 56 -16.11 -11.13 -9.81
N GLU A 57 -17.40 -11.28 -10.13
CA GLU A 57 -18.48 -11.28 -9.14
C GLU A 57 -18.24 -12.26 -7.99
N ASN A 58 -17.81 -13.49 -8.28
CA ASN A 58 -17.69 -14.55 -7.27
C ASN A 58 -16.26 -15.06 -7.04
N HIS A 59 -15.28 -14.52 -7.77
CA HIS A 59 -13.89 -14.99 -7.68
C HIS A 59 -12.88 -13.92 -8.10
N VAL A 60 -11.65 -14.10 -7.62
CA VAL A 60 -10.48 -13.32 -8.04
C VAL A 60 -9.52 -14.24 -8.78
N ILE A 61 -9.03 -13.81 -9.95
CA ILE A 61 -7.98 -14.51 -10.68
C ILE A 61 -6.64 -13.91 -10.25
N ILE A 62 -5.78 -14.71 -9.65
CA ILE A 62 -4.40 -14.33 -9.36
C ILE A 62 -3.42 -15.13 -10.21
N ARG A 63 -2.24 -14.58 -10.47
CA ARG A 63 -1.20 -15.23 -11.28
C ARG A 63 0.12 -15.27 -10.52
N ASN A 64 0.75 -16.44 -10.50
CA ASN A 64 2.10 -16.58 -10.00
C ASN A 64 3.07 -15.86 -10.95
N LEU A 65 3.90 -14.95 -10.42
CA LEU A 65 4.79 -14.11 -11.21
C LEU A 65 5.90 -14.89 -11.92
N PHE A 66 6.29 -16.05 -11.40
CA PHE A 66 7.38 -16.85 -11.95
C PHE A 66 6.88 -17.88 -12.96
N THR A 67 5.83 -18.62 -12.62
CA THR A 67 5.31 -19.70 -13.47
C THR A 67 4.27 -19.23 -14.47
N GLN A 68 3.76 -18.00 -14.31
CA GLN A 68 2.62 -17.45 -15.08
C GLN A 68 1.31 -18.25 -14.92
N GLN A 69 1.27 -19.26 -14.04
CA GLN A 69 0.08 -20.03 -13.78
C GLN A 69 -0.96 -19.18 -13.05
N LYS A 70 -2.21 -19.33 -13.47
CA LYS A 70 -3.36 -18.64 -12.89
C LYS A 70 -4.08 -19.58 -11.93
N GLN A 71 -4.59 -19.02 -10.84
CA GLN A 71 -5.47 -19.70 -9.91
C GLN A 71 -6.66 -18.79 -9.57
N GLU A 72 -7.78 -19.40 -9.23
CA GLU A 72 -8.99 -18.72 -8.80
C GLU A 72 -9.10 -18.78 -7.28
N LEU A 73 -9.36 -17.62 -6.67
CA LEU A 73 -9.70 -17.50 -5.26
C LEU A 73 -11.20 -17.18 -5.12
N THR A 74 -11.89 -18.02 -4.38
CA THR A 74 -13.34 -17.92 -4.09
C THR A 74 -13.56 -17.73 -2.59
N ASN A 75 -14.82 -17.66 -2.16
CA ASN A 75 -15.22 -17.67 -0.74
C ASN A 75 -14.61 -16.52 0.10
N TRP A 76 -14.76 -15.29 -0.39
CA TRP A 76 -14.40 -14.06 0.31
C TRP A 76 -15.61 -13.13 0.37
N ASP A 77 -15.71 -12.34 1.45
CA ASP A 77 -16.78 -11.36 1.62
C ASP A 77 -16.39 -9.96 1.12
N SER A 78 -15.09 -9.65 1.07
CA SER A 78 -14.58 -8.33 0.70
C SER A 78 -13.17 -8.38 0.12
N ILE A 79 -12.84 -7.39 -0.72
CA ILE A 79 -11.50 -7.18 -1.27
C ILE A 79 -11.02 -5.78 -0.88
N VAL A 80 -9.83 -5.70 -0.28
CA VAL A 80 -9.16 -4.44 0.03
C VAL A 80 -8.00 -4.23 -0.95
N LEU A 81 -8.13 -3.23 -1.82
CA LEU A 81 -7.09 -2.86 -2.78
C LEU A 81 -6.13 -1.84 -2.19
N SER A 82 -4.87 -2.26 -1.96
CA SER A 82 -3.79 -1.41 -1.47
C SER A 82 -2.72 -1.24 -2.57
N LEU A 83 -3.05 -0.50 -3.63
CA LEU A 83 -2.27 -0.43 -4.88
C LEU A 83 -1.42 0.84 -5.04
N GLY A 84 -1.29 1.64 -3.98
CA GLY A 84 -0.56 2.91 -4.00
C GLY A 84 -1.46 4.08 -3.63
N ARG A 85 -0.92 5.29 -3.79
CA ARG A 85 -1.58 6.56 -3.47
C ARG A 85 -1.62 7.43 -4.72
N ILE A 86 -2.65 8.25 -4.85
CA ILE A 86 -2.77 9.27 -5.89
C ILE A 86 -2.65 10.62 -5.18
N PRO A 87 -1.78 11.55 -5.64
CA PRO A 87 -1.71 12.89 -5.08
C PRO A 87 -3.06 13.59 -5.09
N ASN A 88 -3.42 14.22 -3.97
CA ASN A 88 -4.56 15.13 -3.92
C ASN A 88 -4.07 16.56 -4.21
N THR A 89 -4.33 17.07 -5.41
CA THR A 89 -3.82 18.35 -5.90
C THR A 89 -4.89 19.43 -6.07
N GLU A 90 -6.15 19.14 -5.74
CA GLU A 90 -7.30 20.02 -6.01
C GLU A 90 -7.08 21.43 -5.44
N LEU A 91 -6.78 21.52 -4.14
CA LEU A 91 -6.53 22.80 -3.48
C LEU A 91 -5.31 23.56 -4.05
N PHE A 92 -4.28 22.85 -4.50
CA PHE A 92 -3.13 23.50 -5.13
C PHE A 92 -3.52 24.14 -6.46
N GLU A 93 -4.28 23.42 -7.28
CA GLU A 93 -4.75 23.90 -8.58
C GLU A 93 -5.66 25.12 -8.43
N GLU A 94 -6.49 25.17 -7.38
CA GLU A 94 -7.30 26.34 -7.05
C GLU A 94 -6.45 27.54 -6.60
N MET A 95 -5.41 27.31 -5.82
CA MET A 95 -4.64 28.39 -5.19
C MET A 95 -3.44 28.88 -6.01
N LYS A 96 -2.94 28.09 -6.98
CA LYS A 96 -1.78 28.50 -7.77
C LYS A 96 -2.02 29.86 -8.44
N GLY A 97 -1.11 30.81 -8.21
CA GLY A 97 -1.22 32.19 -8.71
C GLY A 97 -1.98 33.18 -7.81
N HIS A 98 -2.61 32.74 -6.71
CA HIS A 98 -3.28 33.65 -5.76
C HIS A 98 -2.33 34.34 -4.76
N ALA A 99 -1.08 33.89 -4.68
CA ALA A 99 -0.03 34.50 -3.87
C ALA A 99 1.32 34.43 -4.60
N PRO A 100 2.31 35.26 -4.23
CA PRO A 100 3.64 35.24 -4.85
C PRO A 100 4.30 33.86 -4.82
N ILE A 101 4.02 33.07 -3.77
CA ILE A 101 4.57 31.72 -3.61
C ILE A 101 3.44 30.78 -3.18
N VAL A 102 3.17 29.77 -4.02
CA VAL A 102 2.29 28.63 -3.73
C VAL A 102 3.04 27.38 -4.20
N LYS A 103 3.31 26.44 -3.29
CA LYS A 103 4.10 25.22 -3.56
C LYS A 103 3.35 23.98 -3.05
N GLN A 104 3.42 22.89 -3.80
CA GLN A 104 3.06 21.57 -3.30
C GLN A 104 4.24 20.98 -2.51
N ILE A 105 3.95 20.30 -1.41
CA ILE A 105 4.96 19.58 -0.61
C ILE A 105 4.36 18.28 -0.04
N GLY A 106 5.20 17.31 0.28
CA GLY A 106 4.81 16.00 0.77
C GLY A 106 4.03 15.19 -0.26
N ASP A 107 3.09 14.38 0.24
CA ASP A 107 2.33 13.44 -0.58
C ASP A 107 1.44 14.12 -1.63
N CYS A 108 1.04 15.38 -1.44
CA CYS A 108 0.26 16.12 -2.45
C CYS A 108 1.11 16.53 -3.66
N LEU A 109 2.43 16.61 -3.53
CA LEU A 109 3.34 16.76 -4.67
C LEU A 109 3.64 15.41 -5.31
N GLY A 110 3.70 14.35 -4.51
CA GLY A 110 3.98 13.00 -4.97
C GLY A 110 4.07 12.03 -3.79
N PRO A 111 3.46 10.83 -3.83
CA PRO A 111 3.38 9.98 -2.66
C PRO A 111 4.73 9.35 -2.35
N ARG A 112 5.16 9.44 -1.09
CA ARG A 112 6.53 9.09 -0.69
C ARG A 112 6.58 8.57 0.75
N THR A 113 7.77 8.33 1.31
CA THR A 113 7.86 7.95 2.72
C THR A 113 7.61 9.14 3.65
N ILE A 114 7.34 8.88 4.93
CA ILE A 114 7.13 9.95 5.91
C ILE A 114 8.40 10.79 6.10
N GLU A 115 9.56 10.16 6.02
CA GLU A 115 10.87 10.81 6.10
C GLU A 115 11.09 11.78 4.94
N GLU A 116 10.79 11.35 3.71
CA GLU A 116 10.90 12.18 2.51
C GLU A 116 9.92 13.35 2.55
N ALA A 117 8.68 13.12 2.98
CA ALA A 117 7.67 14.18 3.12
C ALA A 117 8.09 15.21 4.19
N THR A 118 8.63 14.75 5.31
CA THR A 118 9.13 15.63 6.39
C THR A 118 10.35 16.43 5.93
N HIS A 119 11.29 15.78 5.24
CA HIS A 119 12.48 16.43 4.72
C HIS A 119 12.13 17.50 3.68
N GLU A 120 11.20 17.22 2.76
CA GLU A 120 10.74 18.21 1.79
C GLU A 120 10.07 19.41 2.46
N GLY A 121 9.26 19.19 3.50
CA GLY A 121 8.68 20.28 4.29
C GLY A 121 9.75 21.21 4.87
N MET A 122 10.82 20.64 5.45
CA MET A 122 11.96 21.41 5.95
C MET A 122 12.67 22.18 4.83
N MET A 123 13.02 21.50 3.73
CA MET A 123 13.75 22.11 2.62
C MET A 123 12.95 23.21 1.92
N SER A 124 11.63 23.10 1.90
CA SER A 124 10.73 24.07 1.25
C SER A 124 10.75 25.43 1.93
N VAL A 125 11.05 25.49 3.24
CA VAL A 125 11.19 26.74 4.00
C VAL A 125 12.61 27.28 3.90
N ILE A 126 13.63 26.42 3.94
CA ILE A 126 15.04 26.83 3.83
C ILE A 126 15.36 27.45 2.46
N SER A 127 14.63 27.05 1.43
CA SER A 127 14.79 27.50 0.04
C SER A 127 13.87 28.65 -0.38
N LEU A 128 13.20 29.31 0.57
CA LEU A 128 12.48 30.57 0.35
C LEU A 128 13.45 31.75 0.36
#